data_AF-A0A3D6DZI3-F1
#
_entry.id   AF-A0A3D6DZI3-F1
#
_cell.length_a   1.000
_cell.length_b   1.000
_cell.length_c   1.000
_cell.angle_alpha   90.00
_cell.angle_beta   90.00
_cell.angle_gamma   90.00
#
_symmetry.space_group_name_H-M   'P 1'
#
loop_
_entity.id
_entity.type
_entity.pdbx_description
1 polymer ?
#
loop_
_entity_poly.entity_id
_entity_poly.type
_entity_poly.pdbx_seq_one_letter_code
_entity_poly.pdbx_strand_id
1 'polypeptide(L)' 'MTRTIISTTQAPSAIGTYSQAVRVGDTVYLSGQIGLDPASMNLLEGIDAQIVRVF' A
#
# COMPACT_ATOMS: atom_id res chain seq x y z
N MET A 1 -10.39 -5.75 -21.35
CA MET A 1 -9.39 -4.89 -20.68
C MET A 1 -8.53 -5.77 -19.78
N THR A 2 -7.20 -5.60 -19.79
CA THR A 2 -6.29 -6.43 -18.99
C THR A 2 -6.25 -5.95 -17.55
N ARG A 3 -6.37 -6.87 -16.60
CA ARG A 3 -6.19 -6.62 -15.16
C ARG A 3 -4.71 -6.81 -14.80
N THR A 4 -4.07 -5.80 -14.24
CA THR A 4 -2.68 -5.89 -13.75
C THR A 4 -2.66 -5.75 -12.23
N ILE A 5 -2.00 -6.69 -11.55
CA ILE A 5 -1.76 -6.62 -10.10
C ILE A 5 -0.49 -5.79 -9.88
N ILE A 6 -0.58 -4.78 -9.01
CA ILE A 6 0.56 -3.94 -8.63
C ILE A 6 1.14 -4.46 -7.31
N SER A 7 2.46 -4.65 -7.29
CA SER A 7 3.23 -5.06 -6.12
C SER A 7 4.58 -4.34 -6.11
N THR A 8 5.00 -3.85 -4.95
CA THR A 8 6.29 -3.18 -4.71
C THR A 8 6.79 -3.46 -3.29
N THR A 9 8.10 -3.50 -3.12
CA THR A 9 8.77 -3.61 -1.82
C THR A 9 8.86 -2.28 -1.07
N GLN A 10 8.54 -1.17 -1.73
CA GLN A 10 8.60 0.18 -1.14
C GLN A 10 7.33 0.58 -0.38
N ALA A 11 6.27 -0.25 -0.48
CA ALA A 11 5.03 -0.09 0.25
C ALA A 11 4.82 -1.28 1.19
N PRO A 12 4.02 -1.13 2.27
CA PRO A 12 3.68 -2.24 3.15
C PRO A 12 3.14 -3.43 2.35
N SER A 13 3.66 -4.62 2.65
CA SER A 13 3.27 -5.84 1.94
C SER A 13 1.81 -6.19 2.18
N ALA A 14 1.14 -6.75 1.18
CA ALA A 14 -0.19 -7.30 1.35
C ALA A 14 -0.12 -8.60 2.18
N ILE A 15 -0.60 -8.56 3.43
CA ILE A 15 -0.54 -9.71 4.36
C ILE A 15 -1.74 -10.67 4.17
N GLY A 16 -2.81 -10.22 3.50
CA GLY A 16 -4.04 -11.00 3.33
C GLY A 16 -4.43 -11.21 1.86
N THR A 17 -5.68 -11.64 1.63
CA THR A 17 -6.24 -11.87 0.29
C THR A 17 -6.65 -10.57 -0.40
N TYR A 18 -5.69 -9.67 -0.60
CA TYR A 18 -5.84 -8.41 -1.32
C TYR A 18 -4.55 -8.06 -2.07
N SER A 19 -4.60 -7.04 -2.93
CA SER A 19 -3.44 -6.51 -3.66
C SER A 19 -3.16 -5.08 -3.21
N GLN A 20 -1.90 -4.64 -3.22
CA GLN A 20 -1.56 -3.24 -2.90
C GLN A 20 -2.32 -2.27 -3.81
N ALA A 21 -2.37 -2.56 -5.11
CA ALA A 21 -3.29 -1.93 -6.04
C ALA A 21 -3.63 -2.87 -7.21
N VAL A 22 -4.70 -2.55 -7.92
CA VAL A 22 -5.11 -3.21 -9.18
C VAL A 22 -5.31 -2.14 -10.25
N ARG A 23 -4.69 -2.32 -11.41
CA ARG A 23 -4.90 -1.47 -12.58
C ARG A 23 -5.79 -2.16 -13.60
N VAL A 24 -6.77 -1.44 -14.13
CA VAL A 24 -7.63 -1.87 -15.24
C VAL A 24 -7.71 -0.72 -16.25
N GLY A 25 -7.12 -0.91 -17.44
CA GLY A 25 -6.93 0.20 -18.39
C GLY A 25 -6.08 1.31 -17.77
N ASP A 26 -6.59 2.54 -17.79
CA ASP A 26 -5.92 3.72 -17.24
C ASP A 26 -6.30 4.01 -15.77
N THR A 27 -7.23 3.25 -15.19
CA THR A 27 -7.66 3.44 -13.80
C THR A 27 -6.89 2.52 -12.87
N VAL A 28 -6.40 3.09 -11.75
CA VAL A 28 -5.71 2.36 -10.67
C VAL A 28 -6.57 2.44 -9.41
N TYR A 29 -6.93 1.27 -8.89
CA TYR A 29 -7.62 1.12 -7.61
C TYR A 29 -6.59 0.76 -6.54
N LEU A 30 -6.33 1.69 -5.61
CA LEU A 30 -5.41 1.47 -4.50
C LEU A 30 -6.16 0.92 -3.27
N SER A 31 -5.53 0.00 -2.56
CA SER A 31 -6.00 -0.38 -1.22
C SER A 31 -5.75 0.74 -0.22
N GLY A 32 -6.50 0.74 0.89
CA GLY A 32 -6.23 1.66 1.99
C GLY A 32 -4.81 1.51 2.51
N GLN A 33 -4.13 2.64 2.73
CA GLN A 33 -2.77 2.66 3.27
C GLN A 33 -2.80 3.00 4.76
N ILE A 34 -1.88 2.39 5.51
CA ILE A 34 -1.64 2.64 6.93
C ILE A 34 -0.18 3.05 7.07
N GLY A 35 0.14 3.90 8.05
CA GLY A 35 1.50 4.40 8.32
C GLY A 35 2.47 3.34 8.85
N LEU A 36 2.57 2.20 8.17
CA LEU A 36 3.52 1.13 8.45
C LEU A 36 4.84 1.39 7.74
N ASP A 37 5.95 1.12 8.42
CA ASP A 37 7.26 1.02 7.79
C ASP A 37 7.35 -0.30 6.98
N PRO A 38 7.73 -0.31 5.68
CA PRO A 38 7.69 -1.52 4.85
C PRO A 38 8.73 -2.55 5.23
N ALA A 39 9.82 -2.14 5.87
CA ALA A 39 10.91 -3.03 6.24
C ALA A 39 10.56 -3.80 7.53
N SER A 40 10.01 -3.12 8.52
CA SER A 40 9.66 -3.69 9.82
C SER A 40 8.20 -4.14 9.94
N MET A 41 7.32 -3.64 9.06
CA MET A 41 5.87 -3.82 9.11
C MET A 41 5.22 -3.34 10.43
N ASN A 42 5.91 -2.44 11.15
CA ASN A 42 5.42 -1.82 12.38
C ASN A 42 4.78 -0.45 12.08
N LEU A 43 3.81 -0.08 12.91
CA LEU A 43 3.20 1.24 12.86
C LEU A 43 4.17 2.30 13.37
N LEU A 44 4.30 3.40 12.64
CA LEU A 44 5.08 4.54 13.11
C LEU A 44 4.43 5.18 14.34
N GLU A 45 5.26 5.72 15.22
CA GLU A 45 4.81 6.39 16.43
C GLU A 45 4.26 7.78 16.11
N GLY A 46 3.05 8.07 16.61
CA GLY A 46 2.38 9.35 16.45
C GLY A 46 1.61 9.50 15.13
N ILE A 47 0.54 10.31 15.17
CA ILE A 47 -0.34 10.52 14.03
C ILE A 47 0.36 11.23 12.87
N ASP A 48 1.23 12.20 13.18
CA ASP A 48 1.93 12.99 12.16
C ASP A 48 2.86 12.12 11.30
N ALA A 49 3.63 11.23 11.94
CA ALA A 49 4.52 10.31 11.25
C ALA A 49 3.73 9.30 10.39
N GLN A 50 2.60 8.81 10.89
CA GLN A 50 1.73 7.90 10.14
C GLN A 50 1.10 8.58 8.92
N ILE A 51 0.66 9.84 9.05
CA ILE A 51 0.12 10.62 7.93
C ILE A 51 1.18 10.77 6.85
N VAL A 52 2.40 11.18 7.21
CA VAL A 52 3.50 11.32 6.24
C VAL A 52 3.82 9.99 5.57
N ARG A 53 3.82 8.89 6.31
CA ARG A 53 4.16 7.55 5.81
C ARG A 53 3.13 6.98 4.82
N VAL A 54 1.88 7.42 4.92
CA VAL A 54 0.79 7.00 4.02
C VAL A 54 0.95 7.60 2.61
N PHE A 55 1.63 8.74 2.47
CA PHE A 55 1.85 9.44 1.20
C PHE A 55 3.24 9.15 0.61
#